data_AF-A0A853BCD6-F1
#
_entry.id   AF-A0A853BCD6-F1
#
_cell.length_a   1.000
_cell.length_b   1.000
_cell.length_c   1.000
_cell.angle_alpha   90.00
_cell.angle_beta   90.00
_cell.angle_gamma   90.00
#
_symmetry.space_group_name_H-M   'P 1'
#
loop_
_entity.id
_entity.type
_entity.pdbx_description
1 polymer ?
#
loop_
_entity_poly.entity_id
_entity_poly.type
_entity_poly.pdbx_seq_one_letter_code
_entity_poly.pdbx_strand_id
1 'polypeptide(L)'
;MIDPLADPAASGGDPADAFDVIVPSLPGFGFPGPLTGFPDVNFWKVADLWHTLMTETLGYGKYAAGGCDIGGIVSSQLGHKYADSLYVESVFTGDELLTHATIYWVNNSIATSMRYYANANRHPWTPAHDRTPVVQAPVGLTLVTCENPPGIDGGDERVRAFETGPQGEWFNHVNVAAHERGGHFIPWENPQAWVSDLRRTFRGLRP
;
A
#
# COMPACT_ATOMS: atom_id res chain seq x y z
N MET A 1 0.69 9.70 16.76
CA MET A 1 -0.09 9.54 15.52
C MET A 1 -1.50 10.11 15.63
N ILE A 2 -2.19 9.95 16.76
CA ILE A 2 -3.54 10.52 16.93
C ILE A 2 -3.51 12.05 16.85
N ASP A 3 -2.66 12.72 17.64
CA ASP A 3 -2.65 14.19 17.68
C ASP A 3 -2.28 14.83 16.33
N PRO A 4 -1.26 14.37 15.58
CA PRO A 4 -0.98 14.92 14.24
C PRO A 4 -2.08 14.69 13.20
N LEU A 5 -2.94 13.68 13.39
CA LEU A 5 -4.08 13.43 12.50
C LEU A 5 -5.29 14.27 12.89
N ALA A 6 -5.53 14.47 14.18
CA ALA A 6 -6.65 15.27 14.67
C ALA A 6 -6.38 16.78 14.62
N ASP A 7 -5.13 17.19 14.80
CA ASP A 7 -4.67 18.59 14.77
C ASP A 7 -3.32 18.68 14.02
N PRO A 8 -3.33 18.56 12.68
CA PRO A 8 -2.13 18.67 11.85
C PRO A 8 -1.46 20.03 12.00
N ALA A 9 -2.22 21.11 12.24
CA ALA A 9 -1.70 22.46 12.39
C ALA A 9 -0.72 22.58 13.57
N ALA A 10 -1.02 21.95 14.70
CA ALA A 10 -0.14 21.89 15.86
C ALA A 10 1.19 21.15 15.58
N SER A 11 1.23 20.35 14.52
CA SER A 11 2.40 19.60 14.07
C SER A 11 3.04 20.16 12.78
N GLY A 12 2.60 21.35 12.32
CA GLY A 12 3.14 22.02 11.13
C GLY A 12 2.54 21.57 9.79
N GLY A 13 1.44 20.79 9.80
CA GLY A 13 0.67 20.39 8.63
C GLY A 13 -0.47 21.35 8.28
N ASP A 14 -1.20 21.06 7.19
CA ASP A 14 -2.36 21.84 6.77
C ASP A 14 -3.58 21.53 7.67
N PRO A 15 -4.21 22.52 8.32
CA PRO A 15 -5.45 22.32 9.08
C PRO A 15 -6.58 21.62 8.29
N ALA A 16 -6.58 21.71 6.96
CA ALA A 16 -7.57 21.04 6.11
C ALA A 16 -7.43 19.51 6.10
N ASP A 17 -6.29 18.96 6.53
CA ASP A 17 -6.02 17.53 6.60
C ASP A 17 -6.40 16.92 7.97
N ALA A 18 -7.19 17.62 8.77
CA ALA A 18 -7.62 17.15 10.09
C ALA A 18 -8.69 16.05 9.99
N PHE A 19 -8.58 15.04 10.85
CA PHE A 19 -9.52 13.92 10.95
C PHE A 19 -10.13 13.80 12.34
N ASP A 20 -11.42 13.44 12.41
CA ASP A 20 -11.94 12.77 13.61
C ASP A 20 -11.36 11.35 13.66
N VAL A 21 -10.54 11.05 14.68
CA VAL A 21 -9.81 9.77 14.78
C VAL A 21 -10.49 8.85 15.81
N ILE A 22 -11.03 7.72 15.32
CA ILE A 22 -11.70 6.72 16.16
C ILE A 22 -10.83 5.45 16.18
N VAL A 23 -10.39 5.05 17.39
CA VAL A 23 -9.51 3.88 17.59
C VAL A 23 -10.22 2.86 18.49
N PRO A 24 -11.15 2.05 17.94
CA PRO A 24 -11.88 1.09 18.74
C PRO A 24 -10.99 -0.10 19.11
N SER A 25 -11.09 -0.57 20.34
CA SER A 25 -10.52 -1.86 20.73
C SER A 25 -11.37 -3.00 20.16
N LEU A 26 -10.73 -4.07 19.68
CA LEU A 26 -11.45 -5.26 19.23
C LEU A 26 -12.23 -5.89 20.40
N PRO A 27 -13.43 -6.46 20.17
CA PRO A 27 -14.14 -7.19 21.22
C PRO A 27 -13.28 -8.34 21.76
N GLY A 28 -13.06 -8.39 23.07
CA GLY A 28 -12.18 -9.36 23.73
C GLY A 28 -10.70 -8.95 23.83
N PHE A 29 -10.33 -7.75 23.37
CA PHE A 29 -8.95 -7.24 23.41
C PHE A 29 -8.88 -5.92 24.18
N GLY A 30 -8.05 -5.86 25.22
CA GLY A 30 -7.81 -4.63 25.96
C GLY A 30 -9.00 -4.23 26.84
N PHE A 31 -9.57 -3.04 26.62
CA PHE A 31 -10.64 -2.49 27.47
C PHE A 31 -11.96 -3.28 27.38
N PRO A 32 -12.41 -3.72 26.19
CA PRO A 32 -13.38 -4.80 26.07
C PRO A 32 -12.76 -6.08 26.66
N GLY A 33 -13.07 -6.36 27.92
CA GLY A 33 -12.64 -7.58 28.61
C GLY A 33 -13.14 -8.87 27.94
N PRO A 34 -12.93 -10.03 28.56
CA PRO A 34 -13.29 -11.32 27.98
C PRO A 34 -14.74 -11.38 27.51
N LEU A 35 -14.96 -11.86 26.28
CA LEU A 35 -16.30 -11.98 25.73
C LEU A 35 -17.09 -13.06 26.47
N THR A 36 -18.25 -12.70 27.01
CA THR A 36 -19.22 -13.64 27.57
C THR A 36 -20.49 -13.60 26.72
N GLY A 37 -20.95 -14.77 26.25
CA GLY A 37 -22.18 -14.88 25.46
C GLY A 37 -22.06 -14.61 23.95
N PHE A 38 -20.85 -14.40 23.42
CA PHE A 38 -20.60 -14.20 21.98
C PHE A 38 -19.50 -15.14 21.46
N PRO A 39 -19.75 -16.47 21.42
CA PRO A 39 -18.71 -17.46 21.13
C PRO A 39 -18.22 -17.44 19.67
N ASP A 40 -18.91 -16.75 18.78
CA ASP A 40 -18.66 -16.74 17.34
C ASP A 40 -18.25 -15.36 16.80
N VAL A 41 -17.79 -14.46 17.67
CA VAL A 41 -17.22 -13.17 17.24
C VAL A 41 -15.99 -13.42 16.40
N ASN A 42 -16.01 -12.84 15.19
CA ASN A 42 -14.94 -12.94 14.21
C ASN A 42 -14.89 -11.64 13.37
N PHE A 43 -13.85 -11.44 12.57
CA PHE A 43 -13.56 -10.19 11.85
C PHE A 43 -14.77 -9.64 11.07
N TRP A 44 -15.60 -10.52 10.49
CA TRP A 44 -16.75 -10.10 9.70
C TRP A 44 -17.95 -9.63 10.53
N LYS A 45 -18.10 -10.11 11.77
CA LYS A 45 -19.07 -9.54 12.72
C LYS A 45 -18.55 -8.25 13.33
N VAL A 46 -17.24 -8.16 13.56
CA VAL A 46 -16.61 -6.92 14.02
C VAL A 46 -16.79 -5.82 12.98
N ALA A 47 -16.74 -6.13 11.68
CA ALA A 47 -17.07 -5.17 10.63
C ALA A 47 -18.50 -4.63 10.78
N ASP A 48 -19.50 -5.48 11.06
CA ASP A 48 -20.88 -5.03 11.29
C ASP A 48 -20.96 -4.12 12.53
N LEU A 49 -20.30 -4.50 13.62
CA LEU A 49 -20.25 -3.71 14.86
C LEU A 49 -19.59 -2.34 14.64
N TRP A 50 -18.48 -2.29 13.91
CA TRP A 50 -17.79 -1.04 13.60
C TRP A 50 -18.58 -0.18 12.63
N HIS A 51 -19.30 -0.78 11.68
CA HIS A 51 -20.21 -0.03 10.81
C HIS A 51 -21.32 0.63 11.64
N THR A 52 -22.01 -0.12 12.49
CA THR A 52 -23.03 0.41 13.42
C THR A 52 -22.45 1.46 14.38
N LEU A 53 -21.23 1.26 14.89
CA LEU A 53 -20.54 2.28 15.68
C LEU A 53 -20.39 3.58 14.89
N MET A 54 -19.87 3.52 13.67
CA MET A 54 -19.62 4.70 12.87
C MET A 54 -20.91 5.40 12.44
N THR A 55 -21.89 4.67 11.93
CA THR A 55 -23.10 5.26 11.32
C THR A 55 -24.20 5.54 12.33
N GLU A 56 -24.58 4.54 13.14
CA GLU A 56 -25.74 4.64 14.04
C GLU A 56 -25.40 5.27 15.39
N THR A 57 -24.17 5.06 15.88
CA THR A 57 -23.76 5.56 17.21
C THR A 57 -23.09 6.92 17.12
N LEU A 58 -22.12 7.08 16.20
CA LEU A 58 -21.33 8.31 16.06
C LEU A 58 -21.86 9.26 14.98
N GLY A 59 -22.75 8.80 14.09
CA GLY A 59 -23.41 9.65 13.08
C GLY A 59 -22.59 9.90 11.81
N TYR A 60 -21.46 9.21 11.61
CA TYR A 60 -20.65 9.31 10.39
C TYR A 60 -21.26 8.49 9.27
N GLY A 61 -22.09 9.13 8.43
CA GLY A 61 -22.70 8.49 7.25
C GLY A 61 -21.69 8.07 6.18
N LYS A 62 -20.47 8.61 6.20
CA LYS A 62 -19.35 8.20 5.37
C LYS A 62 -18.04 8.33 6.13
N TYR A 63 -17.15 7.35 6.06
CA TYR A 63 -15.91 7.30 6.86
C TYR A 63 -14.78 6.54 6.17
N ALA A 64 -13.52 6.79 6.53
CA ALA A 64 -12.40 5.97 6.10
C ALA A 64 -12.15 4.84 7.11
N ALA A 65 -11.63 3.71 6.65
CA ALA A 65 -11.22 2.61 7.53
C ALA A 65 -9.79 2.17 7.19
N GLY A 66 -8.94 2.11 8.20
CA GLY A 66 -7.55 1.71 8.06
C GLY A 66 -7.10 0.86 9.24
N GLY A 67 -6.25 -0.13 8.97
CA GLY A 67 -5.72 -1.01 10.00
C GLY A 67 -4.70 -1.98 9.44
N CYS A 68 -3.90 -2.54 10.35
CA CYS A 68 -2.96 -3.63 10.09
C CYS A 68 -3.43 -4.90 10.80
N ASP A 69 -2.87 -6.05 10.43
CA ASP A 69 -3.21 -7.37 11.02
C ASP A 69 -4.73 -7.61 11.03
N ILE A 70 -5.34 -7.99 12.16
CA ILE A 70 -6.80 -8.19 12.26
C ILE A 70 -7.58 -6.94 11.85
N GLY A 71 -7.09 -5.73 12.17
CA GLY A 71 -7.73 -4.47 11.78
C GLY A 71 -7.77 -4.25 10.27
N GLY A 72 -6.78 -4.75 9.53
CA GLY A 72 -6.77 -4.73 8.07
C GLY A 72 -7.80 -5.68 7.47
N ILE A 73 -7.98 -6.87 8.08
CA ILE A 73 -9.00 -7.83 7.67
C ILE A 73 -10.42 -7.29 7.94
N VAL A 74 -10.64 -6.67 9.11
CA VAL A 74 -11.92 -6.02 9.43
C VAL A 74 -12.21 -4.86 8.47
N SER A 75 -11.21 -4.03 8.17
CA SER A 75 -11.34 -2.90 7.22
C SER A 75 -11.67 -3.40 5.80
N SER A 76 -11.05 -4.50 5.36
CA SER A 76 -11.37 -5.13 4.07
C SER A 76 -12.82 -5.63 4.04
N GLN A 77 -13.30 -6.19 5.16
CA GLN A 77 -14.66 -6.68 5.27
C GLN A 77 -15.70 -5.55 5.37
N LEU A 78 -15.34 -4.42 5.99
CA LEU A 78 -16.13 -3.17 5.93
C LEU A 78 -16.28 -2.70 4.48
N GLY A 79 -15.18 -2.66 3.72
CA GLY A 79 -15.21 -2.34 2.29
C GLY A 79 -16.07 -3.30 1.49
N HIS A 80 -16.04 -4.60 1.78
CA HIS A 80 -16.90 -5.60 1.14
C HIS A 80 -18.38 -5.34 1.44
N LYS A 81 -18.75 -5.19 2.71
CA LYS A 81 -20.16 -5.16 3.14
C LYS A 81 -20.83 -3.79 2.96
N TYR A 82 -20.07 -2.71 3.07
CA TYR A 82 -20.58 -1.35 3.26
C TYR A 82 -19.85 -0.30 2.40
N ALA A 83 -19.42 -0.66 1.19
CA ALA A 83 -18.62 0.19 0.31
C ALA A 83 -19.15 1.63 0.16
N ASP A 84 -20.47 1.81 0.04
CA ASP A 84 -21.11 3.13 -0.12
C ASP A 84 -20.85 4.08 1.06
N SER A 85 -20.64 3.51 2.25
CA SER A 85 -20.37 4.21 3.50
C SER A 85 -18.88 4.46 3.73
N LEU A 86 -17.99 3.96 2.85
CA LEU A 86 -16.55 4.20 2.97
C LEU A 86 -16.08 5.32 2.02
N TYR A 87 -15.19 6.18 2.52
CA TYR A 87 -14.31 6.98 1.66
C TYR A 87 -13.24 6.05 1.09
N VAL A 88 -13.56 5.46 -0.05
CA VAL A 88 -12.54 4.86 -0.90
C VAL A 88 -12.02 5.99 -1.79
N GLU A 89 -10.84 6.53 -1.48
CA GLU A 89 -10.09 7.27 -2.48
C GLU A 89 -9.67 6.27 -3.55
N SER A 90 -10.52 6.11 -4.56
CA SER A 90 -10.43 4.98 -5.46
C SER A 90 -9.53 5.37 -6.64
N VAL A 91 -8.22 5.19 -6.50
CA VAL A 91 -7.33 5.13 -7.68
C VAL A 91 -7.76 4.00 -8.62
N PHE A 92 -8.47 3.00 -8.07
CA PHE A 92 -9.13 1.90 -8.77
C PHE A 92 -10.63 1.89 -8.50
N THR A 93 -11.42 1.82 -9.55
CA THR A 93 -12.85 1.51 -9.48
C THR A 93 -13.10 0.10 -8.92
N GLY A 94 -14.31 -0.14 -8.41
CA GLY A 94 -14.71 -1.47 -7.94
C GLY A 94 -14.57 -2.55 -9.03
N ASP A 95 -14.88 -2.21 -10.28
CA ASP A 95 -14.74 -3.11 -11.42
C ASP A 95 -13.28 -3.47 -11.70
N GLU A 96 -12.34 -2.54 -11.55
CA GLU A 96 -10.91 -2.81 -11.72
C GLU A 96 -10.39 -3.78 -10.65
N LEU A 97 -10.80 -3.57 -9.40
CA LEU A 97 -10.45 -4.46 -8.28
C LEU A 97 -11.06 -5.86 -8.48
N LEU A 98 -12.34 -5.94 -8.85
CA LEU A 98 -13.02 -7.20 -9.12
C LEU A 98 -12.43 -7.92 -10.34
N THR A 99 -12.03 -7.17 -11.37
CA THR A 99 -11.35 -7.73 -12.55
C THR A 99 -10.04 -8.38 -12.13
N HIS A 100 -9.23 -7.70 -11.33
CA HIS A 100 -7.97 -8.25 -10.84
C HIS A 100 -8.20 -9.50 -9.98
N ALA A 101 -9.15 -9.46 -9.03
CA ALA A 101 -9.51 -10.61 -8.21
C ALA A 101 -10.02 -11.79 -9.03
N THR A 102 -10.82 -11.51 -10.07
CA THR A 102 -11.38 -12.52 -10.97
C THR A 102 -10.28 -13.29 -11.70
N ILE A 103 -9.20 -12.63 -12.13
CA ILE A 103 -8.05 -13.30 -12.77
C ILE A 103 -7.47 -14.39 -11.85
N TYR A 104 -7.35 -14.15 -10.55
CA TYR A 104 -6.86 -15.17 -9.62
C TYR A 104 -7.89 -16.26 -9.36
N TRP A 105 -9.16 -15.88 -9.23
CA TRP A 105 -10.25 -16.81 -8.97
C TRP A 105 -10.45 -17.81 -10.10
N VAL A 106 -10.63 -17.34 -11.34
CA VAL A 106 -10.93 -18.22 -12.50
C VAL A 106 -9.76 -19.14 -12.84
N ASN A 107 -8.53 -18.73 -12.53
CA ASN A 107 -7.33 -19.53 -12.73
C ASN A 107 -6.99 -20.43 -11.53
N ASN A 108 -7.76 -20.34 -10.43
CA ASN A 108 -7.48 -21.01 -9.16
C ASN A 108 -6.01 -20.85 -8.71
N SER A 109 -5.48 -19.64 -8.86
CA SER A 109 -4.03 -19.40 -8.84
C SER A 109 -3.51 -18.75 -7.55
N ILE A 110 -4.36 -18.52 -6.55
CA ILE A 110 -3.94 -17.85 -5.31
C ILE A 110 -2.90 -18.67 -4.53
N ALA A 111 -3.07 -19.99 -4.45
CA ALA A 111 -2.12 -20.85 -3.75
C ALA A 111 -0.79 -21.00 -4.52
N THR A 112 -0.85 -21.03 -5.85
CA THR A 112 0.36 -21.15 -6.69
C THR A 112 1.12 -19.83 -6.78
N SER A 113 0.45 -18.68 -6.74
CA SER A 113 1.11 -17.36 -6.64
C SER A 113 1.84 -17.19 -5.31
N MET A 114 1.22 -17.61 -4.19
CA MET A 114 1.86 -17.58 -2.87
C MET A 114 3.12 -18.46 -2.79
N ARG A 115 3.18 -19.56 -3.56
CA ARG A 115 4.34 -20.46 -3.61
C ARG A 115 5.62 -19.73 -4.04
N TYR A 116 5.51 -18.72 -4.91
CA TYR A 116 6.65 -17.91 -5.34
C TYR A 116 7.41 -17.32 -4.13
N TYR A 117 6.68 -16.73 -3.18
CA TYR A 117 7.25 -16.13 -1.97
C TYR A 117 7.92 -17.16 -1.06
N ALA A 118 7.27 -18.32 -0.86
CA ALA A 118 7.87 -19.40 -0.09
C ALA A 118 9.16 -19.91 -0.74
N ASN A 119 9.21 -19.98 -2.07
CA ASN A 119 10.38 -20.43 -2.81
C ASN A 119 11.50 -19.40 -2.81
N ALA A 120 11.20 -18.10 -2.90
CA ALA A 120 12.22 -17.04 -2.81
C ALA A 120 13.01 -17.11 -1.50
N ASN A 121 12.37 -17.51 -0.39
CA ASN A 121 13.02 -17.73 0.90
C ASN A 121 13.79 -19.07 0.97
N ARG A 122 13.24 -20.15 0.39
CA ARG A 122 13.86 -21.49 0.43
C ARG A 122 15.04 -21.63 -0.52
N HIS A 123 15.01 -20.88 -1.61
CA HIS A 123 15.99 -20.91 -2.69
C HIS A 123 16.49 -19.48 -2.92
N PRO A 124 17.34 -18.97 -2.01
CA PRO A 124 17.82 -17.61 -2.11
C PRO A 124 18.55 -17.40 -3.44
N TRP A 125 18.30 -16.25 -4.03
CA TRP A 125 18.92 -15.88 -5.30
C TRP A 125 20.44 -15.73 -5.15
N THR A 126 21.17 -16.07 -6.21
CA THR A 126 22.61 -15.81 -6.35
C THR A 126 22.91 -15.20 -7.73
N PRO A 127 23.94 -14.34 -7.85
CA PRO A 127 24.38 -13.82 -9.13
C PRO A 127 24.73 -14.94 -10.11
N ALA A 128 24.34 -14.79 -11.38
CA ALA A 128 24.70 -15.74 -12.45
C ALA A 128 26.17 -15.60 -12.90
N HIS A 129 26.88 -14.57 -12.43
CA HIS A 129 28.28 -14.25 -12.73
C HIS A 129 28.86 -13.31 -11.67
N ASP A 130 30.16 -13.06 -11.75
CA ASP A 130 30.97 -12.22 -10.86
C ASP A 130 31.21 -10.79 -11.37
N ARG A 131 30.65 -10.42 -12.53
CA ARG A 131 30.79 -9.07 -13.11
C ARG A 131 30.03 -8.01 -12.32
N THR A 132 30.58 -6.78 -12.34
CA THR A 132 29.98 -5.57 -11.76
C THR A 132 29.75 -4.51 -12.85
N PRO A 133 28.59 -3.82 -12.89
CA PRO A 133 27.40 -4.05 -12.06
C PRO A 133 26.81 -5.44 -12.33
N VAL A 134 26.12 -6.00 -11.34
CA VAL A 134 25.50 -7.33 -11.44
C VAL A 134 24.50 -7.35 -12.61
N VAL A 135 23.72 -6.28 -12.76
CA VAL A 135 22.85 -6.06 -13.91
C VAL A 135 23.53 -5.09 -14.87
N GLN A 136 24.21 -5.64 -15.89
CA GLN A 136 24.95 -4.85 -16.88
C GLN A 136 24.07 -4.21 -17.95
N ALA A 137 22.87 -4.74 -18.18
CA ALA A 137 21.92 -4.14 -19.11
C ALA A 137 21.50 -2.74 -18.62
N PRO A 138 21.25 -1.77 -19.52
CA PRO A 138 20.73 -0.46 -19.13
C PRO A 138 19.44 -0.58 -18.32
N VAL A 139 19.41 0.02 -17.13
CA VAL A 139 18.28 -0.03 -16.20
C VAL A 139 17.64 1.34 -16.05
N GLY A 140 16.31 1.37 -16.15
CA GLY A 140 15.49 2.51 -15.75
C GLY A 140 14.69 2.17 -14.50
N LEU A 141 14.67 3.07 -13.52
CA LEU A 141 13.90 2.92 -12.28
C LEU A 141 12.94 4.11 -12.11
N THR A 142 11.68 3.78 -11.88
CA THR A 142 10.62 4.73 -11.51
C THR A 142 10.24 4.45 -10.07
N LEU A 143 10.52 5.41 -9.20
CA LEU A 143 10.25 5.37 -7.77
C LEU A 143 9.09 6.32 -7.45
N VAL A 144 8.44 6.13 -6.30
CA VAL A 144 7.37 7.02 -5.80
C VAL A 144 7.60 7.33 -4.33
N THR A 145 7.24 8.53 -3.90
CA THR A 145 7.51 9.00 -2.53
C THR A 145 6.67 8.30 -1.46
N CYS A 146 5.50 7.76 -1.82
CA CYS A 146 4.68 6.98 -0.87
C CYS A 146 5.37 5.68 -0.41
N GLU A 147 6.35 5.18 -1.16
CA GLU A 147 7.15 3.99 -0.82
C GLU A 147 8.54 4.37 -0.29
N ASN A 148 8.71 5.62 0.15
CA ASN A 148 9.97 6.04 0.71
C ASN A 148 10.31 5.26 1.98
N PRO A 149 11.59 4.89 2.16
CA PRO A 149 12.07 4.38 3.44
C PRO A 149 11.85 5.40 4.57
N PRO A 150 11.78 4.95 5.83
CA PRO A 150 11.74 5.86 6.97
C PRO A 150 12.91 6.87 6.94
N GLY A 151 12.58 8.15 7.10
CA GLY A 151 13.56 9.26 7.10
C GLY A 151 13.91 9.79 5.71
N ILE A 152 13.14 9.45 4.67
CA ILE A 152 13.25 10.02 3.33
C ILE A 152 11.88 10.59 2.95
N ASP A 153 11.81 11.89 2.72
CA ASP A 153 10.52 12.56 2.51
C ASP A 153 10.36 13.06 1.06
N GLY A 154 11.47 13.29 0.35
CA GLY A 154 11.47 13.87 -1.00
C GLY A 154 11.87 12.92 -2.13
N GLY A 155 11.45 13.23 -3.35
CA GLY A 155 11.82 12.46 -4.55
C GLY A 155 13.33 12.48 -4.83
N ASP A 156 13.96 13.66 -4.80
CA ASP A 156 15.41 13.79 -5.01
C ASP A 156 16.22 13.05 -3.95
N GLU A 157 15.74 13.07 -2.70
CA GLU A 157 16.34 12.32 -1.61
C GLU A 157 16.19 10.81 -1.84
N ARG A 158 15.03 10.37 -2.31
CA ARG A 158 14.78 8.96 -2.64
C ARG A 158 15.69 8.44 -3.75
N VAL A 159 15.94 9.25 -4.78
CA VAL A 159 16.89 8.93 -5.87
C VAL A 159 18.30 8.82 -5.30
N ARG A 160 18.77 9.84 -4.57
CA ARG A 160 20.10 9.81 -3.94
C ARG A 160 20.28 8.60 -3.03
N ALA A 161 19.31 8.32 -2.17
CA ALA A 161 19.36 7.19 -1.24
C ALA A 161 19.43 5.84 -1.96
N PHE A 162 18.80 5.70 -3.14
CA PHE A 162 18.95 4.51 -3.96
C PHE A 162 20.36 4.42 -4.57
N GLU A 163 20.81 5.48 -5.24
CA GLU A 163 22.07 5.51 -5.98
C GLU A 163 23.29 5.34 -5.07
N THR A 164 23.28 5.95 -3.87
CA THR A 164 24.35 5.80 -2.87
C THR A 164 24.12 4.62 -1.93
N GLY A 165 22.98 3.95 -2.07
CA GLY A 165 22.60 2.81 -1.24
C GLY A 165 23.34 1.53 -1.64
N PRO A 166 23.26 0.48 -0.81
CA PRO A 166 23.97 -0.79 -1.05
C PRO A 166 23.54 -1.50 -2.35
N GLN A 167 22.38 -1.13 -2.91
CA GLN A 167 21.86 -1.68 -4.16
C GLN A 167 22.16 -0.80 -5.38
N GLY A 168 22.61 0.45 -5.21
CA GLY A 168 22.84 1.37 -6.34
C GLY A 168 23.89 0.84 -7.31
N GLU A 169 25.00 0.30 -6.78
CA GLU A 169 26.11 -0.27 -7.56
C GLU A 169 25.76 -1.59 -8.26
N TRP A 170 24.60 -2.19 -7.96
CA TRP A 170 24.20 -3.46 -8.57
C TRP A 170 23.70 -3.30 -10.00
N PHE A 171 23.33 -2.08 -10.41
CA PHE A 171 22.66 -1.82 -11.67
C PHE A 171 23.43 -0.81 -12.52
N ASN A 172 23.52 -1.08 -13.83
CA ASN A 172 23.86 -0.09 -14.84
C ASN A 172 22.66 0.87 -15.04
N HIS A 173 22.40 1.74 -14.08
CA HIS A 173 21.29 2.67 -14.11
C HIS A 173 21.56 3.79 -15.13
N VAL A 174 20.71 3.87 -16.16
CA VAL A 174 20.74 4.96 -17.17
C VAL A 174 19.66 6.00 -16.93
N ASN A 175 18.71 5.67 -16.05
CA ASN A 175 17.64 6.57 -15.65
C ASN A 175 17.10 6.17 -14.26
N VAL A 176 17.14 7.08 -13.29
CA VAL A 176 16.48 6.93 -12.00
C VAL A 176 15.62 8.18 -11.77
N ALA A 177 14.35 8.00 -11.46
CA ALA A 177 13.47 9.09 -11.05
C ALA A 177 12.59 8.67 -9.89
N ALA A 178 12.22 9.65 -9.08
CA ALA A 178 11.16 9.54 -8.11
C ALA A 178 10.06 10.55 -8.43
N HIS A 179 8.80 10.16 -8.18
CA HIS A 179 7.62 10.98 -8.42
C HIS A 179 6.84 11.14 -7.12
N GLU A 180 6.29 12.34 -6.88
CA GLU A 180 5.53 12.64 -5.67
C GLU A 180 4.12 12.02 -5.67
N ARG A 181 3.64 11.63 -6.86
CA ARG A 181 2.31 11.06 -7.05
C ARG A 181 2.40 9.61 -7.53
N GLY A 182 1.53 8.78 -6.98
CA GLY A 182 1.36 7.36 -7.33
C GLY A 182 1.75 6.45 -6.18
N GLY A 183 1.12 5.28 -6.12
CA GLY A 183 1.34 4.22 -5.14
C GLY A 183 2.16 3.05 -5.67
N HIS A 184 2.00 1.91 -5.02
CA HIS A 184 2.65 0.64 -5.36
C HIS A 184 2.44 0.20 -6.81
N PHE A 185 1.27 0.50 -7.39
CA PHE A 185 0.88 0.12 -8.74
C PHE A 185 1.12 1.26 -9.73
N ILE A 186 2.32 1.85 -9.72
CA ILE A 186 2.72 3.05 -10.47
C ILE A 186 2.17 3.12 -11.91
N PRO A 187 2.25 2.06 -12.76
CA PRO A 187 1.73 2.14 -14.13
C PRO A 187 0.23 2.44 -14.23
N TRP A 188 -0.55 2.15 -13.18
CA TRP A 188 -1.98 2.42 -13.10
C TRP A 188 -2.27 3.74 -12.38
N GLU A 189 -1.54 4.01 -11.31
CA GLU A 189 -1.78 5.15 -10.43
C GLU A 189 -1.18 6.46 -10.97
N ASN A 190 -0.06 6.35 -11.70
CA ASN A 190 0.61 7.45 -12.39
C ASN A 190 1.17 6.98 -13.76
N PRO A 191 0.28 6.66 -14.73
CA PRO A 191 0.69 6.14 -16.04
C PRO A 191 1.59 7.12 -16.80
N GLN A 192 1.43 8.43 -16.58
CA GLN A 192 2.24 9.46 -17.25
C GLN A 192 3.69 9.42 -16.78
N ALA A 193 3.94 9.32 -15.48
CA ALA A 193 5.28 9.15 -14.93
C ALA A 193 5.96 7.89 -15.47
N TRP A 194 5.26 6.75 -15.40
CA TRP A 194 5.76 5.47 -15.90
C TRP A 194 6.13 5.53 -17.39
N VAL A 195 5.23 6.04 -18.24
CA VAL A 195 5.46 6.15 -19.69
C VAL A 195 6.59 7.13 -20.01
N SER A 196 6.65 8.26 -19.30
CA SER A 196 7.71 9.26 -19.48
C SER A 196 9.09 8.67 -19.15
N ASP A 197 9.20 7.99 -18.01
CA ASP A 197 10.45 7.35 -17.59
C ASP A 197 10.86 6.22 -18.51
N LEU A 198 9.92 5.37 -18.92
CA LEU A 198 10.18 4.31 -19.89
C LEU A 198 10.73 4.89 -21.20
N ARG A 199 10.13 5.98 -21.70
CA ARG A 199 10.62 6.68 -22.89
C ARG A 199 12.00 7.28 -22.66
N ARG A 200 12.26 7.87 -21.50
CA ARG A 200 13.56 8.46 -21.15
C ARG A 200 14.67 7.40 -21.11
N THR A 201 14.42 6.28 -20.43
CA THR A 201 15.33 5.13 -20.33
C THR A 201 15.80 4.65 -21.70
N PHE A 202 14.87 4.52 -22.67
CA PHE A 202 15.18 3.96 -23.97
C PHE A 202 15.47 4.99 -25.08
N ARG A 203 15.40 6.30 -24.81
CA ARG A 203 15.49 7.34 -25.86
C ARG A 203 16.78 7.27 -26.67
N GLY A 204 17.92 7.04 -26.01
CA GLY A 204 19.24 6.92 -26.64
C GLY A 204 19.68 5.49 -26.96
N LEU A 205 18.82 4.49 -26.71
CA LEU A 205 19.14 3.06 -26.86
C LEU A 205 18.39 2.40 -28.01
N ARG A 206 17.49 3.15 -28.67
CA ARG A 206 16.77 2.69 -29.85
C ARG A 206 17.62 2.98 -31.10
N PRO A 207 17.75 2.01 -32.03
CA PRO A 207 18.43 2.22 -33.29
C PRO A 207 17.73 3.25 -34.19
#